data_AF-A0A6A4WW19-F1
#
_entry.id   AF-A0A6A4WW19-F1
#
_cell.length_a   1.000
_cell.length_b   1.000
_cell.length_c   1.000
_cell.angle_alpha   90.00
_cell.angle_beta   90.00
_cell.angle_gamma   90.00
#
_symmetry.space_group_name_H-M   'P 1'
#
loop_
_entity.id
_entity.type
_entity.pdbx_description
1 polymer ?
#
loop_
_entity_poly.entity_id
_entity_poly.type
_entity_poly.pdbx_seq_one_letter_code
_entity_poly.pdbx_strand_id
1 'polypeptide(L)' 'MTKRGGSTVDARRGTFRCEFCGRIYNHLVSLGQHMKLHKGDTTCHVCGKVLSRTTQLRIHLRQIHGL' A
#
# COMPACT_ATOMS: atom_id res chain seq x y z
N MET A 1 11.72 0.82 -16.81
CA MET A 1 10.68 1.08 -15.81
C MET A 1 10.63 -0.07 -14.80
N THR A 2 11.19 0.08 -13.61
CA THR A 2 10.94 -0.85 -12.50
C THR A 2 11.14 -0.06 -11.22
N LYS A 3 10.06 0.56 -10.73
CA LYS A 3 10.03 1.09 -9.36
C LYS A 3 10.12 -0.12 -8.42
N ARG A 4 11.34 -0.59 -8.16
CA ARG A 4 11.64 -1.48 -7.03
C ARG A 4 11.33 -0.66 -5.79
N GLY A 5 10.23 -1.01 -5.11
CA GLY A 5 9.74 -0.30 -3.92
C GLY A 5 10.88 -0.06 -2.94
N GLY A 6 11.29 1.20 -2.85
CA GLY A 6 12.30 1.66 -1.91
C GLY A 6 11.69 1.59 -0.52
N SER A 7 12.26 0.77 0.35
CA SER A 7 11.96 0.83 1.77
C SER A 7 12.68 2.07 2.31
N THR A 8 11.98 3.21 2.37
CA THR A 8 12.55 4.40 3.00
C THR A 8 12.59 4.17 4.50
N VAL A 9 13.79 3.86 4.99
CA VAL A 9 14.10 3.77 6.41
C VAL A 9 14.03 5.19 7.00
N ASP A 10 13.08 5.46 7.88
CA ASP A 10 13.16 6.67 8.70
C ASP A 10 14.19 6.40 9.80
N ALA A 11 15.44 6.73 9.52
CA ALA A 11 16.61 6.35 10.33
C ALA A 11 16.63 6.97 11.74
N ARG A 12 15.59 7.69 12.17
CA ARG A 12 15.52 8.30 13.50
C ARG A 12 14.89 7.39 14.56
N ARG A 13 14.12 6.36 14.17
CA ARG A 13 13.57 5.33 15.06
C ARG A 13 13.44 4.07 14.23
N GLY A 14 14.01 2.93 14.65
CA GLY A 14 14.00 1.64 13.93
C GLY A 14 12.61 1.12 13.59
N THR A 15 11.94 1.79 12.68
CA THR A 15 10.54 1.65 12.31
C THR A 15 10.41 1.90 10.82
N PHE A 16 9.53 1.14 10.20
CA PHE A 16 9.34 1.04 8.77
C PHE A 16 7.93 1.52 8.47
N ARG A 17 7.81 2.65 7.77
CA ARG A 17 6.52 3.23 7.43
C ARG A 17 6.10 2.76 6.04
N CYS A 18 4.84 2.36 5.90
CA CYS A 18 4.23 2.11 4.61
C CYS A 18 3.93 3.44 3.91
N GLU A 19 4.46 3.64 2.71
CA GLU A 19 4.20 4.85 1.91
C GLU A 19 2.76 4.91 1.37
N PHE A 20 2.07 3.77 1.24
CA PHE A 20 0.72 3.71 0.69
C PHE A 20 -0.37 4.04 1.71
N CYS A 21 -0.23 3.58 2.95
CA CYS A 21 -1.25 3.77 4.01
C CYS A 21 -0.72 4.41 5.28
N GLY A 22 0.57 4.74 5.35
CA GLY A 22 1.19 5.39 6.50
C GLY A 22 1.39 4.51 7.73
N ARG A 23 1.02 3.22 7.69
CA ARG A 23 1.20 2.29 8.82
C ARG A 23 2.67 2.10 9.17
N ILE A 24 2.97 2.06 10.47
CA ILE A 24 4.32 1.92 11.00
C ILE A 24 4.52 0.48 11.50
N TYR A 25 5.65 -0.10 11.17
CA TYR A 25 6.05 -1.45 11.53
C TYR A 25 7.42 -1.42 12.21
N ASN A 26 7.66 -2.27 13.21
CA ASN A 26 8.95 -2.32 13.90
C ASN A 26 9.99 -3.20 13.16
N HIS A 27 9.57 -3.96 12.14
CA HIS A 27 10.43 -4.87 11.39
C HIS A 27 10.20 -4.74 9.88
N LEU A 28 11.28 -4.82 9.10
CA LEU A 28 11.24 -4.77 7.64
C LEU A 28 10.46 -5.96 7.06
N VAL A 29 10.56 -7.14 7.68
CA VAL A 29 9.82 -8.35 7.27
C VAL A 29 8.31 -8.12 7.36
N SER A 30 7.85 -7.48 8.44
CA SER A 30 6.44 -7.14 8.63
C SER A 30 5.96 -6.11 7.61
N LEU A 31 6.78 -5.09 7.32
CA LEU A 31 6.47 -4.15 6.23
C LEU A 31 6.42 -4.88 4.88
N GLY A 32 7.38 -5.74 4.57
CA GLY A 32 7.45 -6.49 3.33
C GLY A 32 6.26 -7.41 3.11
N GLN A 33 5.78 -8.11 4.15
CA GLN A 33 4.55 -8.90 4.10
C GLN A 33 3.33 -8.00 3.90
N HIS A 34 3.26 -6.87 4.59
CA HIS A 34 2.19 -5.89 4.41
C HIS A 34 2.16 -5.31 2.98
N MET A 35 3.32 -5.04 2.37
CA MET A 35 3.41 -4.56 1.00
C MET A 35 2.86 -5.56 -0.04
N LYS A 36 2.83 -6.87 0.29
CA LYS A 36 2.15 -7.86 -0.57
C LYS A 36 0.65 -7.63 -0.63
N LEU A 37 0.04 -7.08 0.43
CA LEU A 37 -1.39 -6.70 0.44
C LEU A 37 -1.63 -5.50 -0.48
N HIS A 38 -0.67 -4.57 -0.58
CA HIS A 38 -0.73 -3.46 -1.52
C HIS A 38 -0.54 -3.90 -2.97
N LYS A 39 0.28 -4.92 -3.20
CA LYS A 39 0.39 -5.59 -4.50
C LYS A 39 -0.83 -6.46 -4.85
N GLY A 40 -1.65 -6.79 -3.86
CA GLY A 40 -2.92 -7.45 -4.07
C GLY A 40 -3.94 -6.49 -4.69
N ASP A 41 -4.78 -7.04 -5.55
CA ASP A 41 -5.84 -6.47 -6.39
C ASP A 41 -6.92 -5.64 -5.63
N THR A 42 -6.60 -5.13 -4.44
CA THR A 42 -7.52 -4.38 -3.56
C THR A 42 -7.04 -2.97 -3.23
N THR A 43 -5.89 -2.53 -3.74
CA THR A 43 -5.42 -1.14 -3.57
C THR A 43 -5.78 -0.29 -4.78
N CYS A 44 -6.41 0.85 -4.56
CA CYS A 44 -6.66 1.83 -5.60
C CYS A 44 -5.37 2.53 -6.01
N HIS A 45 -4.96 2.39 -7.27
CA HIS A 45 -3.76 3.05 -7.79
C HIS A 45 -3.94 4.57 -7.98
N VAL A 46 -5.18 5.07 -7.96
CA VAL A 46 -5.47 6.50 -8.15
C VAL A 46 -5.31 7.28 -6.85
N CYS A 47 -5.88 6.77 -5.75
CA CYS A 47 -5.87 7.46 -4.46
C CYS A 47 -5.13 6.72 -3.33
N GLY A 48 -4.59 5.53 -3.60
CA GLY A 48 -3.87 4.72 -2.61
C GLY A 48 -4.77 4.03 -1.58
N LYS A 49 -6.09 4.17 -1.67
CA LYS A 49 -7.02 3.56 -0.72
C LYS A 49 -6.98 2.05 -0.81
N VAL A 50 -6.81 1.39 0.34
CA VAL A 50 -6.87 -0.07 0.46
C VAL A 50 -8.30 -0.49 0.73
N LEU A 51 -8.84 -1.34 -0.12
CA LEU A 51 -10.15 -1.94 0.02
C LEU A 51 -9.99 -3.37 0.53
N SER A 52 -11.04 -3.91 1.15
CA SER A 52 -11.01 -5.26 1.74
C SER A 52 -11.16 -6.38 0.71
N ARG A 53 -11.68 -6.07 -0.49
CA ARG A 53 -11.99 -7.02 -1.57
C ARG A 53 -11.78 -6.37 -2.92
N THR A 54 -11.44 -7.18 -3.93
CA THR A 54 -11.25 -6.76 -5.32
C THR A 54 -12.53 -6.15 -5.91
N THR A 55 -13.70 -6.72 -5.61
CA THR A 55 -15.00 -6.19 -6.04
C THR A 55 -15.25 -4.78 -5.49
N GLN A 56 -14.85 -4.51 -4.24
CA GLN A 56 -14.95 -3.19 -3.64
C GLN A 56 -13.98 -2.20 -4.29
N LEU A 57 -12.79 -2.65 -4.69
CA LEU A 57 -11.88 -1.81 -5.48
C LEU A 57 -12.51 -1.44 -6.82
N ARG A 58 -13.09 -2.39 -7.54
CA ARG A 58 -13.73 -2.13 -8.85
C ARG A 58 -14.89 -1.14 -8.74
N ILE A 59 -15.75 -1.30 -7.73
CA ILE A 59 -16.84 -0.34 -7.45
C ILE A 59 -16.26 1.03 -7.08
N HIS A 60 -15.23 1.06 -6.25
CA HIS A 60 -14.56 2.29 -5.85
C HIS A 60 -13.96 3.03 -7.05
N LEU A 61 -13.26 2.34 -7.96
CA LEU A 61 -12.72 2.93 -9.19
C LEU A 61 -13.83 3.56 -10.03
N ARG A 62 -14.94 2.83 -10.21
CA ARG A 62 -16.06 3.32 -11.01
C ARG A 62 -16.84 4.46 -10.38
N GLN A 63 -17.05 4.43 -9.07
CA GLN A 63 -17.92 5.39 -8.36
C GLN A 63 -17.17 6.64 -7.86
N ILE A 64 -15.91 6.48 -7.46
CA ILE A 64 -15.11 7.58 -6.88
C ILE A 64 -14.20 8.21 -7.93
N HIS A 65 -13.72 7.43 -8.91
CA HIS A 65 -12.80 7.92 -9.95
C HIS A 65 -13.38 7.89 -11.37
N GLY A 66 -14.54 7.27 -11.59
CA GLY A 66 -15.17 7.21 -12.92
C GLY A 66 -14.43 6.35 -13.94
N LEU A 67 -13.61 5.39 -13.47
CA LEU A 67 -12.85 4.45 -14.30
C LEU A 67 -13.65 3.20 -14.68
#